data_AF-A0A5P9P5Y0-F1
#
_entry.id   AF-A0A5P9P5Y0-F1
#
_cell.length_a   1.000
_cell.length_b   1.000
_cell.length_c   1.000
_cell.angle_alpha   90.00
_cell.angle_beta   90.00
_cell.angle_gamma   90.00
#
_symmetry.space_group_name_H-M   'P 1'
#
loop_
_entity.id
_entity.type
_entity.pdbx_description
1 polymer ?
#
loop_
_entity_poly.entity_id
_entity_poly.type
_entity_poly.pdbx_seq_one_letter_code
_entity_poly.pdbx_strand_id
1 'polypeptide(L)' 'MSVAEPIEYECVVCGRRETVADALLSTCRRCGGEMRNVELIRG' A
#
# COMPACT_ATOMS: atom_id res chain seq x y z
N MET A 1 0.24 7.21 -22.73
CA MET A 1 0.84 6.41 -21.64
C MET A 1 0.12 6.81 -20.36
N SER A 2 -0.78 5.96 -19.87
CA SER A 2 -1.45 6.16 -18.59
C SER A 2 -0.42 5.90 -17.48
N VAL A 3 -0.03 6.95 -16.76
CA VAL A 3 0.77 6.81 -15.53
C VAL A 3 -0.15 6.12 -14.52
N ALA A 4 0.18 4.91 -14.09
CA ALA A 4 -0.57 4.23 -13.05
C ALA A 4 -0.62 5.15 -11.82
N GLU A 5 -1.81 5.39 -11.29
CA GLU A 5 -1.95 6.20 -10.08
C GLU A 5 -1.24 5.47 -8.93
N PRO A 6 -0.40 6.16 -8.15
CA PRO A 6 0.30 5.55 -7.03
C PRO A 6 -0.71 5.03 -6.00
N ILE A 7 -0.58 3.74 -5.64
CA ILE A 7 -1.43 3.07 -4.65
C ILE A 7 -0.72 3.18 -3.29
N GLU A 8 -1.44 3.66 -2.28
CA GLU A 8 -0.96 3.67 -0.90
C GLU A 8 -1.37 2.37 -0.19
N TYR A 9 -0.43 1.78 0.54
CA TYR A 9 -0.63 0.58 1.36
C TYR A 9 -0.31 0.88 2.82
N GLU A 10 -1.09 0.34 3.75
CA GLU A 10 -0.85 0.42 5.19
C GLU A 10 -0.65 -0.98 5.79
N CYS A 11 0.37 -1.12 6.62
CA CYS A 11 0.60 -2.33 7.38
C CYS A 11 -0.41 -2.44 8.53
N VAL A 12 -1.19 -3.52 8.56
CA VAL A 12 -2.18 -3.74 9.64
C VAL A 12 -1.54 -4.01 11.01
N VAL A 13 -0.25 -4.34 11.04
CA VAL A 13 0.46 -4.68 12.28
C VAL A 13 1.15 -3.45 12.89
N CYS A 14 1.87 -2.68 12.07
CA CYS A 14 2.70 -1.57 12.56
C CYS A 14 2.26 -0.18 12.07
N GLY A 15 1.20 -0.09 11.27
CA GLY A 15 0.66 1.16 10.73
C GLY A 15 1.56 1.86 9.71
N ARG A 16 2.63 1.19 9.24
CA ARG A 16 3.54 1.77 8.25
C ARG A 16 2.83 1.92 6.91
N ARG A 17 2.92 3.13 6.33
CA ARG A 17 2.42 3.43 4.99
C ARG A 17 3.53 3.38 3.95
N GLU A 18 3.23 2.77 2.82
CA GLU A 18 4.12 2.66 1.68
C GLU A 18 3.35 3.01 0.40
N THR A 19 3.90 3.91 -0.41
CA THR A 19 3.32 4.29 -1.71
C THR A 19 4.08 3.55 -2.80
N VAL A 20 3.35 2.83 -3.65
CA VAL A 20 3.94 2.13 -4.78
C VAL A 20 3.23 2.46 -6.07
N ALA A 21 4.02 2.56 -7.14
CA ALA A 21 3.51 2.76 -8.49
C ALA A 21 2.96 1.46 -9.13
N ASP A 22 3.15 0.31 -8.47
CA ASP A 22 2.76 -1.01 -8.96
C ASP A 22 2.22 -1.87 -7.80
N ALA A 23 1.21 -2.70 -8.06
CA ALA A 23 0.35 -3.34 -7.05
C ALA A 23 0.96 -4.56 -6.32
N LEU A 24 2.30 -4.67 -6.28
CA LEU A 24 3.00 -5.90 -5.85
C LEU A 24 3.42 -5.92 -4.37
N LEU A 25 2.90 -5.04 -3.52
CA LEU A 25 3.35 -4.94 -2.14
C LEU A 25 2.46 -5.76 -1.20
N SER A 26 2.81 -7.04 -1.02
CA SER A 26 2.08 -8.00 -0.18
C SER A 26 2.47 -7.99 1.31
N THR A 27 3.69 -7.54 1.64
CA THR A 27 4.25 -7.63 3.00
C THR A 27 5.04 -6.39 3.40
N CYS A 28 4.93 -6.01 4.67
CA CYS A 28 5.60 -4.84 5.22
C CYS A 28 7.11 -5.11 5.34
N ARG A 29 7.94 -4.28 4.73
CA ARG A 29 9.41 -4.42 4.81
C ARG A 29 9.99 -4.23 6.22
N ARG A 30 9.21 -3.70 7.16
CA ARG A 30 9.65 -3.43 8.54
C ARG A 30 9.38 -4.60 9.47
N CYS A 31 8.14 -5.11 9.48
CA CYS A 31 7.71 -6.13 10.44
C CYS A 31 7.26 -7.45 9.80
N GLY A 32 7.23 -7.54 8.47
CA GLY A 32 6.72 -8.72 7.74
C GLY A 32 5.20 -8.87 7.78
N GLY A 33 4.47 -7.93 8.37
CA GLY A 33 3.01 -7.97 8.47
C GLY A 33 2.31 -7.75 7.12
N GLU A 34 1.04 -8.14 7.05
CA GLU A 34 0.18 -7.91 5.87
C GLU A 34 0.04 -6.42 5.57
N MET A 35 0.11 -6.08 4.28
CA MET A 35 -0.12 -4.74 3.75
C MET A 35 -1.49 -4.69 3.07
N ARG A 36 -2.27 -3.64 3.33
CA ARG A 36 -3.58 -3.43 2.72
C ARG A 36 -3.63 -2.13 1.94
N ASN A 37 -4.30 -2.13 0.80
CA ASN A 37 -4.61 -0.91 0.07
C ASN A 37 -5.33 0.06 1.00
N VAL A 38 -4.83 1.28 1.10
CA VAL A 38 -5.51 2.41 1.74
C VAL A 38 -6.41 3.10 0.73
N GLU A 39 -6.99 2.34 -0.23
CA GLU A 39 -7.87 2.89 -1.27
C GLU A 39 -8.76 3.93 -0.63
N LEU A 40 -8.47 5.20 -0.95
CA LEU A 40 -9.22 6.34 -0.46
C LEU A 40 -10.62 6.07 -0.99
N ILE A 41 -11.51 5.60 -0.12
CA ILE A 41 -12.93 5.49 -0.39
C ILE A 41 -13.36 6.91 -0.74
N ARG A 42 -13.31 7.26 -2.03
CA ARG A 42 -13.95 8.47 -2.56
C ARG A 42 -15.44 8.19 -2.47
N GLY A 43 -15.99 8.51 -1.30
CA GLY A 43 -17.43 8.71 -1.12
C GLY A 43 -17.94 9.92 -1.90
#